data_AF-A0A7W7M7B4-F1
#
_entry.id   AF-A0A7W7M7B4-F1
#
_cell.length_a   1.000
_cell.length_b   1.000
_cell.length_c   1.000
_cell.angle_alpha   90.00
_cell.angle_beta   90.00
_cell.angle_gamma   90.00
#
_symmetry.space_group_name_H-M   'P 1'
#
loop_
_entity.id
_entity.type
_entity.pdbx_description
1 polymer ?
#
loop_
_entity_poly.entity_id
_entity_poly.type
_entity_poly.pdbx_seq_one_letter_code
_entity_poly.pdbx_strand_id
1 'polypeptide(L)'
;MSNVQHQPRVAWDGARAFVRAAGRPGFAAFSLRVRDLLGPEIQQQLIVTRDYLIASGIWDDGDRYPMDVEAGKWRWRLQDLLQNRPDLAGAVVDLTAASFEL
;
A
#
# COMPACT_ATOMS: atom_id res chain seq x y z
N MET A 1 22.93 -16.20 0.44
CA MET A 1 22.89 -15.15 1.49
C MET A 1 21.44 -14.71 1.62
N SER A 2 20.75 -15.09 2.69
CA SER A 2 19.37 -14.66 2.96
C SER A 2 19.40 -13.20 3.42
N ASN A 3 18.93 -12.29 2.57
CA ASN A 3 18.76 -10.88 2.95
C ASN A 3 17.63 -10.82 3.98
N VAL A 4 17.97 -10.65 5.26
CA VAL A 4 16.99 -10.52 6.34
C VAL A 4 16.27 -9.18 6.17
N GLN A 5 15.10 -9.19 5.56
CA GLN A 5 14.27 -8.01 5.45
C GLN A 5 13.64 -7.68 6.80
N HIS A 6 13.90 -6.48 7.32
CA HIS A 6 13.29 -6.01 8.56
C HIS A 6 11.79 -5.73 8.34
N GLN A 7 10.95 -6.73 8.55
CA GLN A 7 9.52 -6.70 8.23
C GLN A 7 8.74 -5.47 8.75
N PRO A 8 8.98 -4.97 9.99
CA PRO A 8 8.32 -3.73 10.43
C PRO A 8 8.62 -2.53 9.55
N ARG A 9 9.80 -2.49 8.93
CA ARG A 9 10.20 -1.41 8.02
C ARG A 9 9.57 -1.60 6.64
N VAL A 10 9.53 -2.83 6.13
CA VAL A 10 8.84 -3.17 4.88
C VAL A 10 7.37 -2.78 4.95
N ALA A 11 6.68 -3.13 6.05
CA ALA A 11 5.29 -2.74 6.27
C ALA A 11 5.10 -1.23 6.34
N TRP A 12 6.01 -0.51 6.99
CA TRP A 12 5.97 0.95 7.10
C TRP A 12 6.14 1.66 5.75
N ASP A 13 7.16 1.27 4.99
CA ASP A 13 7.45 1.88 3.69
C ASP A 13 6.35 1.53 2.68
N GLY A 14 5.92 0.26 2.65
CA GLY A 14 4.83 -0.21 1.81
C GLY A 14 3.51 0.50 2.10
N ALA A 15 3.17 0.74 3.37
CA ALA A 15 1.92 1.40 3.72
C ALA A 15 1.81 2.81 3.13
N ARG A 16 2.88 3.60 3.25
CA ARG A 16 2.93 4.96 2.69
C ARG A 16 2.89 4.94 1.17
N ALA A 17 3.60 3.99 0.55
CA ALA A 17 3.60 3.78 -0.89
C ALA A 17 2.22 3.43 -1.44
N PHE A 18 1.51 2.48 -0.82
CA PHE A 18 0.20 2.02 -1.28
C PHE A 18 -0.85 3.13 -1.19
N VAL A 19 -0.88 3.87 -0.07
CA VAL A 19 -1.79 5.01 0.10
C VAL A 19 -1.47 6.13 -0.88
N ARG A 20 -0.19 6.40 -1.15
CA ARG A 20 0.20 7.37 -2.19
C ARG A 20 -0.23 6.92 -3.58
N ALA A 21 -0.06 5.64 -3.90
CA ALA A 21 -0.46 5.04 -5.18
C ALA A 21 -1.98 5.13 -5.40
N ALA A 22 -2.78 5.02 -4.33
CA ALA A 22 -4.24 5.15 -4.38
C ALA A 22 -4.71 6.45 -5.05
N GLY A 23 -3.93 7.52 -4.93
CA GLY A 23 -4.20 8.82 -5.55
C GLY A 23 -3.70 9.03 -6.97
N ARG A 24 -2.97 8.08 -7.56
CA ARG A 24 -2.25 8.30 -8.82
C ARG A 24 -3.06 7.88 -10.05
N PRO A 25 -2.78 8.46 -11.22
CA PRO A 25 -3.37 8.02 -12.49
C PRO A 25 -3.09 6.54 -12.80
N GLY A 26 -1.89 6.03 -12.45
CA GLY A 26 -1.50 4.62 -12.65
C GLY A 26 -2.18 3.59 -11.73
N PHE A 27 -3.13 4.00 -10.88
CA PHE A 27 -3.72 3.14 -9.86
C PHE A 27 -4.35 1.85 -10.39
N ALA A 28 -5.04 1.90 -11.53
CA ALA A 28 -5.73 0.73 -12.05
C ALA A 28 -4.75 -0.43 -12.29
N ALA A 29 -3.64 -0.16 -12.99
CA ALA A 29 -2.59 -1.13 -13.23
C ALA A 29 -1.90 -1.57 -11.92
N PHE A 30 -1.63 -0.63 -11.02
CA PHE A 30 -1.04 -0.94 -9.72
C PHE A 30 -1.91 -1.88 -8.89
N SER A 31 -3.21 -1.64 -8.81
CA SER A 31 -4.14 -2.46 -8.02
C SER A 31 -4.26 -3.89 -8.55
N LEU A 32 -4.15 -4.09 -9.87
CA LEU A 32 -4.09 -5.43 -10.46
C LEU A 32 -2.80 -6.14 -10.06
N ARG A 33 -1.65 -5.46 -10.07
CA ARG A 33 -0.38 -6.03 -9.60
C ARG A 33 -0.43 -6.40 -8.12
N VAL A 34 -1.09 -5.59 -7.29
CA VAL A 34 -1.34 -5.90 -5.88
C VAL A 34 -2.19 -7.16 -5.73
N ARG A 35 -3.26 -7.32 -6.53
CA ARG A 35 -4.07 -8.53 -6.53
C ARG A 35 -3.24 -9.77 -6.86
N ASP A 36 -2.44 -9.69 -7.92
CA ASP A 36 -1.71 -10.84 -8.45
C ASP A 36 -0.59 -11.29 -7.48
N LEU A 37 -0.01 -10.37 -6.70
CA LEU A 37 1.08 -10.65 -5.77
C LEU A 37 0.63 -10.90 -4.32
N LEU A 38 -0.36 -10.15 -3.82
CA LEU A 38 -0.76 -10.16 -2.40
C LEU A 38 -2.15 -10.74 -2.17
N GLY A 39 -2.96 -10.85 -3.23
CA GLY A 39 -4.30 -11.42 -3.21
C GLY A 39 -5.42 -10.40 -3.35
N PRO A 40 -6.63 -10.87 -3.71
CA PRO A 40 -7.80 -10.02 -3.95
C PRO A 40 -8.27 -9.26 -2.70
N GLU A 41 -8.07 -9.80 -1.50
CA GLU A 41 -8.45 -9.13 -0.26
C GLU A 41 -7.66 -7.84 -0.06
N ILE A 42 -6.34 -7.88 -0.31
CA ILE A 42 -5.47 -6.70 -0.20
C ILE A 42 -5.80 -5.69 -1.30
N GLN A 43 -6.08 -6.15 -2.52
CA GLN A 43 -6.54 -5.29 -3.61
C GLN A 43 -7.83 -4.56 -3.22
N GLN A 44 -8.83 -5.27 -2.67
CA GLN A 44 -10.10 -4.68 -2.32
C GLN A 44 -9.95 -3.58 -1.27
N GLN A 45 -9.09 -3.78 -0.28
CA GLN A 45 -8.78 -2.74 0.72
C GLN A 45 -8.13 -1.51 0.07
N LEU A 46 -7.33 -1.69 -0.97
CA LEU A 46 -6.67 -0.60 -1.69
C LEU A 46 -7.66 0.21 -2.54
N ILE A 47 -8.64 -0.46 -3.15
CA ILE A 47 -9.76 0.20 -3.84
C ILE A 47 -10.58 1.04 -2.85
N VAL A 48 -10.95 0.46 -1.70
CA VAL A 48 -11.68 1.19 -0.64
C VAL A 48 -10.92 2.42 -0.16
N THR A 49 -9.59 2.30 0.05
CA THR A 49 -8.75 3.45 0.40
C THR A 49 -8.79 4.53 -0.69
N ARG A 50 -8.71 4.16 -1.98
CA ARG A 50 -8.80 5.13 -3.07
C ARG A 50 -10.15 5.86 -3.06
N ASP A 51 -11.25 5.12 -2.96
CA ASP A 51 -12.59 5.70 -2.98
C ASP A 51 -12.78 6.67 -1.80
N TYR A 52 -12.27 6.31 -0.62
CA TYR A 52 -12.26 7.18 0.55
C TYR A 52 -11.45 8.46 0.31
N LEU A 53 -10.23 8.36 -0.23
CA LEU A 53 -9.39 9.53 -0.50
C LEU A 53 -9.97 10.46 -1.57
N ILE A 54 -10.63 9.91 -2.59
CA ILE A 54 -11.35 10.70 -3.60
C ILE A 54 -12.51 11.45 -2.92
N ALA A 55 -13.31 10.75 -2.11
CA ALA A 55 -14.43 11.34 -1.40
C ALA A 55 -14.01 12.39 -0.36
N SER A 56 -12.80 12.28 0.19
CA SER A 56 -12.30 13.22 1.20
C SER A 56 -11.77 14.55 0.62
N GLY A 57 -11.72 14.72 -0.70
CA GLY A 57 -11.24 15.96 -1.33
C GLY A 57 -9.77 16.28 -1.07
N ILE A 58 -8.95 15.27 -0.72
CA ILE A 58 -7.55 15.45 -0.33
C ILE A 58 -6.69 16.14 -1.39
N TRP A 59 -7.11 16.08 -2.66
CA TRP A 59 -6.40 16.69 -3.77
C TRP A 59 -6.69 18.18 -3.94
N ASP A 60 -7.70 18.71 -3.24
CA ASP A 60 -8.18 20.08 -3.42
C ASP A 60 -7.69 21.02 -2.32
N ASP A 61 -7.58 20.54 -1.07
CA ASP A 61 -7.37 21.42 0.10
C ASP A 61 -5.98 21.28 0.77
N GLY A 62 -5.14 20.38 0.26
CA GLY A 62 -3.78 20.16 0.77
C GLY A 62 -3.70 19.50 2.16
N ASP A 63 -4.83 19.19 2.79
CA ASP A 63 -4.89 18.44 4.05
C ASP A 63 -4.42 17.00 3.84
N ARG A 64 -3.30 16.63 4.47
CA ARG A 64 -2.71 15.29 4.38
C ARG A 64 -3.28 14.31 5.41
N TYR A 65 -4.13 14.77 6.33
CA TYR A 65 -4.64 13.97 7.43
C TYR A 65 -5.32 12.66 6.98
N PRO A 66 -6.23 12.65 5.98
CA PRO A 66 -6.80 11.40 5.46
C PRO A 66 -5.75 10.40 4.96
N MET A 67 -4.68 10.87 4.30
CA MET A 67 -3.58 10.00 3.86
C MET A 67 -2.80 9.42 5.04
N ASP A 68 -2.50 10.21 6.06
CA ASP A 68 -1.74 9.75 7.23
C ASP A 68 -2.52 8.72 8.05
N VAL A 69 -3.84 8.91 8.19
CA VAL A 69 -4.75 7.94 8.83
C VAL A 69 -4.75 6.62 8.05
N GLU A 70 -4.93 6.67 6.74
CA GLU A 70 -4.91 5.46 5.90
C GLU A 70 -3.54 4.78 5.94
N ALA A 71 -2.43 5.53 5.95
CA ALA A 71 -1.10 4.96 6.06
C ALA A 71 -0.90 4.21 7.39
N GLY A 72 -1.48 4.71 8.49
CA GLY A 72 -1.52 4.00 9.77
C GLY A 72 -2.24 2.66 9.69
N LYS A 73 -3.43 2.62 9.08
CA LYS A 73 -4.20 1.38 8.88
C LYS A 73 -3.45 0.39 7.98
N TRP A 74 -2.85 0.89 6.90
CA TRP A 74 -2.06 0.09 5.97
C TRP A 74 -0.82 -0.51 6.61
N ARG A 75 -0.15 0.21 7.53
CA ARG A 75 0.99 -0.33 8.27
C ARG A 75 0.58 -1.57 9.04
N TRP A 76 -0.52 -1.50 9.80
CA TRP A 76 -0.99 -2.65 10.58
C TRP A 76 -1.39 -3.81 9.66
N ARG A 77 -2.12 -3.53 8.57
CA ARG A 77 -2.52 -4.54 7.59
C ARG A 77 -1.34 -5.25 6.94
N LEU A 78 -0.31 -4.52 6.52
CA LEU A 78 0.89 -5.13 5.94
C LEU A 78 1.74 -5.84 6.99
N GLN A 79 1.78 -5.35 8.22
CA GLN A 79 2.47 -6.03 9.30
C GLN A 79 1.81 -7.38 9.63
N ASP A 80 0.48 -7.41 9.75
CA ASP A 80 -0.28 -8.65 9.96
C ASP A 80 -0.10 -9.63 8.78
N LEU A 81 -0.15 -9.13 7.54
CA LEU A 81 0.13 -9.92 6.35
C LEU A 81 1.52 -10.57 6.39
N LEU A 82 2.55 -9.81 6.75
CA LEU A 82 3.94 -10.30 6.77
C LEU A 82 4.25 -11.18 7.99
N GLN A 83 3.51 -11.03 9.09
CA GLN A 83 3.58 -11.94 10.23
C GLN A 83 3.02 -13.33 9.87
N ASN A 84 1.92 -13.38 9.11
CA ASN A 84 1.29 -14.63 8.70
C ASN A 84 1.93 -15.24 7.44
N ARG A 85 2.45 -14.41 6.52
CA ARG A 85 3.09 -14.82 5.25
C ARG A 85 4.40 -14.05 5.03
N PRO A 86 5.48 -14.45 5.74
CA PRO A 86 6.77 -13.73 5.70
C PRO A 86 7.44 -13.78 4.31
N ASP A 87 7.10 -14.77 3.49
CA ASP A 87 7.56 -14.93 2.10
C ASP A 87 7.11 -13.78 1.17
N LEU A 88 6.04 -13.07 1.51
CA LEU A 88 5.54 -11.94 0.73
C LEU A 88 6.33 -10.64 0.94
N ALA A 89 7.32 -10.61 1.82
CA ALA A 89 8.10 -9.40 2.08
C ALA A 89 8.78 -8.86 0.81
N GLY A 90 9.30 -9.76 -0.05
CA GLY A 90 9.83 -9.39 -1.36
C GLY A 90 8.79 -8.72 -2.26
N ALA A 91 7.59 -9.30 -2.35
CA ALA A 91 6.50 -8.74 -3.15
C ALA A 91 6.05 -7.35 -2.66
N VAL A 92 6.01 -7.14 -1.35
CA VAL A 92 5.71 -5.81 -0.78
C VAL A 92 6.79 -4.80 -1.13
N VAL A 93 8.07 -5.19 -1.09
CA VAL A 93 9.18 -4.31 -1.52
C VAL A 93 9.05 -3.94 -3.00
N ASP A 94 8.78 -4.92 -3.87
CA ASP A 94 8.63 -4.67 -5.31
C ASP A 94 7.44 -3.75 -5.63
N LEU A 95 6.31 -3.95 -4.95
CA LEU A 95 5.15 -3.08 -5.06
C LEU A 95 5.43 -1.67 -4.50
N THR A 96 6.21 -1.58 -3.42
CA THR A 96 6.65 -0.29 -2.87
C THR A 96 7.46 0.48 -3.90
N ALA A 97 8.41 -0.16 -4.58
CA ALA A 97 9.19 0.45 -5.65
C ALA A 97 8.30 0.88 -6.83
N ALA A 98 7.44 -0.02 -7.31
CA ALA A 98 6.53 0.25 -8.43
C ALA A 98 5.56 1.41 -8.16
N SER A 99 5.22 1.68 -6.89
CA SER A 99 4.34 2.80 -6.54
C SER A 99 4.91 4.18 -6.89
N PHE A 100 6.23 4.30 -7.02
CA PHE A 100 6.90 5.55 -7.35
C PHE A 100 6.93 5.84 -8.87
N GLU A 101 6.53 4.87 -9.69
CA GLU A 101 6.50 4.95 -11.15
C GLU A 101 5.09 5.28 -11.71
N LEU A 102 4.12 5.57 -10.82
CA LEU A 102 2.68 5.76 -11.13
C LEU A 102 2.23 7.18 -11.48
#